data_AF-A0A151WJ84-F1
#
_entry.id   AF-A0A151WJ84-F1
#
_cell.length_a   1.000
_cell.length_b   1.000
_cell.length_c   1.000
_cell.angle_alpha   90.00
_cell.angle_beta   90.00
_cell.angle_gamma   90.00
#
_symmetry.space_group_name_H-M   'P 1'
#
loop_
_entity.id
_entity.type
_entity.pdbx_description
1 polymer ?
#
loop_
_entity_poly.entity_id
_entity_poly.type
_entity_poly.pdbx_seq_one_letter_code
_entity_poly.pdbx_strand_id
1 'polypeptide(L)'
;MARCLLTQSKLPISFWAEAVNTANYIRNRCITKALKGKTPFELWHKKRPSVKHMRIFGEVTHVLNKAPNKGKLDPQGIRYIFLGYDESSKGYRVWIPNKQKAIVSRDVKFFNTIKIDGQPTILMKN
;
A
#
# COMPACT_ATOMS: atom_id res chain seq x y z
N MET A 1 -8.80 -1.59 12.91
CA MET A 1 -8.43 -1.51 11.48
C MET A 1 -7.25 -2.40 11.14
N ALA A 2 -6.11 -2.32 11.84
CA ALA A 2 -4.93 -3.15 11.53
C ALA A 2 -5.21 -4.66 11.41
N ARG A 3 -5.93 -5.25 12.39
CA ARG A 3 -6.38 -6.65 12.34
C ARG A 3 -7.15 -6.98 11.06
N CYS A 4 -8.12 -6.15 10.70
CA CYS A 4 -8.92 -6.32 9.48
C CYS A 4 -8.04 -6.27 8.21
N LEU A 5 -7.07 -5.35 8.14
CA LEU A 5 -6.14 -5.25 7.02
C LEU A 5 -5.29 -6.52 6.87
N LEU A 6 -4.80 -7.09 7.98
CA LEU A 6 -4.05 -8.34 7.96
C LEU A 6 -4.94 -9.53 7.54
N THR A 7 -6.14 -9.64 8.11
CA THR A 7 -7.08 -10.71 7.77
C THR A 7 -7.51 -10.65 6.29
N GLN A 8 -7.79 -9.44 5.77
CA GLN A 8 -8.18 -9.25 4.38
C GLN A 8 -7.03 -9.54 3.41
N SER A 9 -5.82 -9.12 3.74
CA SER A 9 -4.64 -9.32 2.89
C SER A 9 -4.06 -10.73 2.96
N LYS A 10 -4.45 -11.53 3.97
CA LYS A 10 -3.86 -12.84 4.29
C LYS A 10 -2.35 -12.76 4.52
N LEU A 11 -1.83 -11.60 4.91
CA LEU A 11 -0.43 -11.44 5.30
C LEU A 11 -0.20 -11.94 6.73
N PRO A 12 0.99 -12.48 7.03
CA PRO A 12 1.32 -12.95 8.37
C PRO A 12 1.37 -11.80 9.38
N ILE A 13 1.20 -12.16 10.66
CA ILE A 13 1.19 -11.20 11.77
C ILE A 13 2.48 -10.39 11.87
N SER A 14 3.60 -10.86 11.31
CA SER A 14 4.87 -10.13 11.25
C SER A 14 4.75 -8.75 10.57
N PHE A 15 3.75 -8.54 9.70
CA PHE A 15 3.48 -7.24 9.07
C PHE A 15 2.61 -6.30 9.91
N TRP A 16 2.39 -6.59 11.19
CA TRP A 16 1.51 -5.80 12.05
C TRP A 16 1.87 -4.32 12.11
N ALA A 17 3.17 -3.98 12.13
CA ALA A 17 3.63 -2.59 12.19
C ALA A 17 3.17 -1.80 10.95
N GLU A 18 3.34 -2.38 9.76
CA GLU A 18 2.89 -1.80 8.49
C GLU A 18 1.37 -1.67 8.41
N ALA A 19 0.65 -2.68 8.93
CA ALA A 19 -0.81 -2.65 8.99
C ALA A 19 -1.33 -1.56 9.94
N VAL A 20 -0.67 -1.35 11.09
CA VAL A 20 -1.00 -0.26 12.03
C VAL A 20 -0.74 1.10 11.40
N ASN A 21 0.41 1.29 10.75
CA ASN A 21 0.74 2.54 10.07
C ASN A 21 -0.27 2.87 8.96
N THR A 22 -0.62 1.89 8.13
CA THR A 22 -1.64 2.05 7.09
C THR A 22 -3.02 2.35 7.69
N ALA A 23 -3.40 1.67 8.77
CA ALA A 23 -4.65 1.95 9.46
C ALA A 23 -4.72 3.39 9.99
N ASN A 24 -3.63 3.89 10.60
CA ASN A 24 -3.55 5.27 11.08
C ASN A 24 -3.62 6.26 9.92
N TYR A 25 -2.92 5.97 8.82
CA TYR A 25 -2.95 6.80 7.62
C TYR A 25 -4.36 6.95 7.05
N ILE A 26 -5.13 5.86 7.00
CA ILE A 26 -6.53 5.84 6.58
C ILE A 26 -7.38 6.61 7.59
N ARG A 27 -7.23 6.33 8.89
CA ARG A 27 -8.03 6.98 9.95
C ARG A 27 -7.94 8.49 9.89
N ASN A 28 -6.73 9.02 9.68
CA ASN A 28 -6.48 10.46 9.61
C ASN A 28 -7.17 11.14 8.42
N ARG A 29 -7.55 10.37 7.40
CA ARG A 29 -8.25 10.84 6.20
C ARG A 29 -9.72 10.44 6.17
N CYS A 30 -10.22 9.78 7.21
CA CYS A 30 -11.63 9.52 7.40
C CYS A 30 -12.29 10.66 8.17
N ILE A 31 -13.56 10.92 7.86
CA ILE A 31 -14.38 11.87 8.60
C ILE A 31 -14.66 11.28 9.99
N THR A 32 -14.71 12.14 11.00
CA THR A 32 -15.06 11.74 12.36
C THR A 32 -16.20 12.61 12.89
N LYS A 33 -17.09 12.03 13.71
CA LYS A 33 -18.22 12.76 14.31
C LYS A 33 -17.74 13.92 15.18
N ALA A 34 -16.64 13.74 15.90
CA ALA A 34 -16.04 14.76 16.76
C ALA A 34 -15.64 16.04 16.00
N LEU A 35 -15.31 15.92 14.70
CA LEU A 35 -14.82 17.03 13.88
C LEU A 35 -15.88 17.63 12.95
N LYS A 36 -17.18 17.42 13.25
CA LYS A 36 -18.31 18.04 12.53
C LYS A 36 -18.19 17.92 11.01
N GLY A 37 -17.89 16.70 10.52
CA GLY A 37 -17.79 16.43 9.08
C GLY A 37 -16.41 16.67 8.46
N LYS A 38 -15.39 17.06 9.25
CA LYS A 38 -14.00 17.21 8.79
C LYS A 38 -13.15 15.97 9.11
N THR A 39 -12.06 15.81 8.37
CA THR A 39 -11.04 14.80 8.66
C THR A 39 -9.97 15.36 9.60
N PRO A 40 -9.30 14.52 10.43
CA PRO A 40 -8.15 14.97 11.22
C PRO A 40 -7.05 15.61 10.35
N PHE A 41 -6.80 15.06 9.16
CA PHE A 41 -5.84 15.61 8.20
C PHE A 41 -6.22 17.02 7.75
N GLU A 42 -7.50 17.28 7.47
CA GLU A 42 -7.99 18.63 7.12
C GLU A 42 -7.77 19.63 8.24
N LEU A 43 -8.01 19.24 9.48
CA LEU A 43 -7.84 20.13 10.61
C LEU A 43 -6.36 20.49 10.83
N TRP A 44 -5.49 19.48 10.73
CA TRP A 44 -4.05 19.66 10.95
C TRP A 44 -3.36 20.42 9.81
N HIS A 45 -3.64 20.06 8.57
CA HIS A 45 -2.97 20.64 7.39
C HIS A 45 -3.77 21.76 6.72
N LYS A 46 -4.96 22.09 7.23
CA LYS A 46 -5.90 23.08 6.63
C LYS A 46 -6.21 22.80 5.16
N LYS A 47 -6.11 21.54 4.73
CA LYS A 47 -6.24 21.09 3.34
C LYS A 47 -6.99 19.77 3.24
N ARG A 48 -7.92 19.66 2.30
CA ARG A 48 -8.62 18.39 2.02
C ARG A 48 -7.64 17.31 1.55
N PRO A 49 -7.61 16.12 2.16
CA PRO A 49 -6.77 15.04 1.68
C PRO A 49 -7.26 14.55 0.32
N SER A 50 -6.33 14.26 -0.59
CA SER A 50 -6.64 13.40 -1.72
C SER A 50 -6.75 11.95 -1.24
N VAL A 51 -7.72 11.21 -1.79
CA VAL A 51 -7.88 9.76 -1.55
C VAL A 51 -7.64 8.93 -2.81
N LYS A 52 -7.38 9.58 -3.96
CA LYS A 52 -7.20 8.91 -5.26
C LYS A 52 -6.03 7.93 -5.29
N HIS A 53 -5.02 8.15 -4.44
CA HIS A 53 -3.83 7.31 -4.35
C HIS A 53 -3.99 6.17 -3.32
N MET A 54 -5.14 6.05 -2.67
CA MET A 54 -5.37 4.97 -1.73
C MET A 54 -5.43 3.62 -2.43
N ARG A 55 -4.82 2.61 -1.82
CA ARG A 55 -4.70 1.25 -2.33
C ARG A 55 -4.97 0.23 -1.25
N ILE A 56 -5.31 -0.99 -1.66
CA ILE A 56 -5.67 -2.06 -0.75
C ILE A 56 -4.39 -2.63 -0.13
N PHE A 57 -4.31 -2.64 1.19
CA PHE A 57 -3.19 -3.23 1.91
C PHE A 57 -2.99 -4.70 1.49
N GLY A 58 -1.76 -5.08 1.18
CA GLY A 58 -1.41 -6.42 0.69
C GLY A 58 -1.72 -6.69 -0.78
N GLU A 59 -2.12 -5.68 -1.56
CA GLU A 59 -2.30 -5.82 -3.00
C GLU A 59 -0.97 -6.09 -3.72
N VAL A 60 -1.01 -6.90 -4.78
CA VAL A 60 0.14 -7.13 -5.65
C VAL A 60 0.36 -5.90 -6.53
N THR A 61 1.58 -5.40 -6.52
CA THR A 61 2.01 -4.19 -7.22
C THR A 61 3.18 -4.48 -8.13
N HIS A 62 3.37 -3.65 -9.15
CA HIS A 62 4.55 -3.72 -10.01
C HIS A 62 5.37 -2.45 -9.81
N VAL A 63 6.61 -2.63 -9.37
CA VAL A 63 7.54 -1.54 -9.09
C VAL A 63 8.58 -1.48 -10.18
N LEU A 64 8.87 -0.28 -10.67
CA LEU A 64 9.93 -0.08 -11.65
C LEU A 64 11.27 -0.51 -11.06
N ASN A 65 11.92 -1.45 -11.74
CA ASN A 65 13.23 -1.95 -11.37
C ASN A 65 14.31 -1.05 -11.97
N LYS A 66 14.98 -0.33 -11.07
CA LYS A 66 16.03 0.67 -11.34
C LYS A 66 17.45 0.10 -11.31
N ALA A 67 17.63 -1.20 -11.52
CA ALA A 67 18.97 -1.78 -11.59
C ALA A 67 19.77 -1.16 -12.76
N PRO A 68 21.05 -0.81 -12.56
CA PRO A 68 21.85 -0.06 -13.53
C PRO A 68 22.17 -0.85 -14.81
N ASN A 69 22.28 -2.18 -14.73
CA ASN A 69 22.74 -3.02 -15.85
C ASN A 69 21.59 -3.61 -16.66
N LYS A 70 20.65 -2.76 -17.11
CA LYS A 70 19.47 -3.21 -17.87
C LYS A 70 19.51 -2.73 -19.30
N GLY A 71 19.27 -3.67 -20.21
CA GLY A 71 18.95 -3.39 -21.60
C GLY A 71 17.57 -2.72 -21.74
N LYS A 72 17.38 -1.99 -22.84
CA LYS A 72 16.14 -1.24 -23.14
C LYS A 72 14.89 -2.14 -23.19
N LEU A 73 15.06 -3.41 -23.53
CA LEU A 73 13.99 -4.40 -23.70
C LEU A 73 13.82 -5.33 -22.48
N ASP A 74 14.64 -5.16 -21.43
CA ASP A 74 14.55 -6.03 -20.26
C ASP A 74 13.25 -5.77 -19.47
N PRO A 75 12.73 -6.79 -18.76
CA PRO A 75 11.60 -6.62 -17.87
C PRO A 75 11.79 -5.46 -16.88
N GLN A 76 10.93 -4.46 -16.99
CA GLN A 76 11.03 -3.23 -16.21
C GLN A 76 10.29 -3.30 -14.88
N GLY A 77 9.20 -4.07 -14.77
CA GLY A 77 8.38 -4.16 -13.55
C GLY A 77 8.69 -5.41 -12.73
N ILE A 78 8.97 -5.25 -11.43
CA ILE A 78 9.03 -6.37 -10.48
C ILE A 78 7.76 -6.39 -9.63
N ARG A 79 7.21 -7.59 -9.45
CA ARG A 79 6.06 -7.85 -8.58
C ARG A 79 6.45 -7.79 -7.11
N TYR A 80 5.82 -6.89 -6.35
CA TYR A 80 5.97 -6.69 -4.91
C TYR A 80 4.61 -6.54 -4.22
N ILE A 81 4.59 -6.57 -2.90
CA ILE A 81 3.35 -6.45 -2.12
C ILE A 81 3.25 -5.05 -1.53
N PHE A 82 2.11 -4.40 -1.68
CA PHE A 82 1.85 -3.10 -1.06
C PHE A 82 1.70 -3.22 0.46
N LEU A 83 2.47 -2.43 1.21
CA LEU A 83 2.44 -2.41 2.67
C LEU A 83 1.89 -1.10 3.24
N GLY A 84 1.89 -0.01 2.49
CA GLY A 84 1.38 1.25 3.01
C GLY A 84 2.00 2.48 2.36
N TYR A 85 1.89 3.60 3.07
CA TYR A 85 2.32 4.90 2.57
C TYR A 85 3.55 5.35 3.33
N ASP A 86 4.47 6.01 2.63
CA ASP A 86 5.59 6.68 3.26
C ASP A 86 5.13 8.02 3.85
N GLU A 87 5.69 8.41 5.00
CA GLU A 87 5.36 9.67 5.66
C GLU A 87 6.21 10.84 5.14
N SER A 88 7.46 10.56 4.78
CA SER A 88 8.43 11.57 4.34
C SER A 88 8.30 11.92 2.86
N SER A 89 7.73 11.03 2.05
CA SER A 89 7.63 11.21 0.61
C SER A 89 6.30 10.75 0.04
N LYS A 90 5.99 11.15 -1.21
CA LYS A 90 4.83 10.65 -1.97
C LYS A 90 5.06 9.21 -2.49
N GLY A 91 5.78 8.40 -1.72
CA GLY A 91 6.11 7.01 -2.05
C GLY A 91 5.18 6.02 -1.36
N TYR A 92 5.18 4.81 -1.88
CA TYR A 92 4.53 3.65 -1.27
C TYR A 92 5.58 2.77 -0.62
N ARG A 93 5.23 2.20 0.53
CA ARG A 93 5.98 1.12 1.17
C ARG A 93 5.58 -0.19 0.50
N VAL A 94 6.57 -0.93 0.04
CA VAL A 94 6.40 -2.20 -0.68
C VAL A 94 7.33 -3.26 -0.10
N TRP A 95 6.84 -4.49 -0.01
CA TRP A 95 7.60 -5.65 0.43
C TRP A 95 8.27 -6.36 -0.73
N ILE A 96 9.55 -6.69 -0.57
CA ILE A 96 10.31 -7.55 -1.47
C ILE A 96 10.42 -8.93 -0.83
N PRO A 97 9.66 -9.94 -1.28
CA PRO A 97 9.71 -11.28 -0.69
C PRO A 97 11.11 -11.89 -0.69
N ASN A 98 11.81 -11.80 -1.83
CA ASN A 98 13.13 -12.41 -2.02
C ASN A 98 14.22 -11.85 -1.08
N LYS A 99 14.08 -10.58 -0.67
CA LYS A 99 15.06 -9.89 0.20
C LYS A 99 14.57 -9.74 1.63
N GLN A 100 13.35 -10.18 1.92
CA GLN A 100 12.65 -9.96 3.18
C GLN A 100 12.79 -8.52 3.69
N LYS A 101 12.58 -7.55 2.81
CA LYS A 101 12.78 -6.13 3.12
C LYS A 101 11.64 -5.27 2.60
N ALA A 102 11.24 -4.29 3.41
CA ALA A 102 10.36 -3.21 2.98
C ALA A 102 11.20 -2.05 2.40
N ILE A 103 10.78 -1.53 1.26
CA ILE A 103 11.39 -0.34 0.63
C ILE A 103 10.31 0.69 0.30
N VAL A 104 10.74 1.94 0.10
CA VAL A 104 9.87 3.01 -0.40
C VAL A 104 10.11 3.16 -1.90
N SER A 105 9.04 3.18 -2.70
CA SER A 105 9.11 3.49 -4.13
C SER A 105 7.96 4.40 -4.57
N ARG A 106 8.26 5.32 -5.49
CA ARG A 106 7.27 6.20 -6.12
C ARG A 106 6.73 5.61 -7.44
N ASP A 107 7.58 4.84 -8.13
CA ASP A 107 7.28 4.29 -9.44
C ASP A 107 6.59 2.94 -9.30
N VAL A 108 5.35 2.98 -8.84
CA VAL A 108 4.53 1.80 -8.54
C VAL A 108 3.26 1.82 -9.38
N LYS A 109 3.00 0.73 -10.09
CA LYS A 109 1.74 0.48 -10.81
C LYS A 109 0.91 -0.56 -10.06
N PHE A 110 -0.35 -0.21 -9.88
CA PHE A 110 -1.37 -1.07 -9.30
C PHE A 110 -2.30 -1.49 -10.44
N PHE A 111 -2.42 -2.79 -10.67
CA PHE A 111 -3.35 -3.31 -11.65
C PHE A 111 -4.64 -3.58 -10.89
N ASN A 112 -5.64 -2.70 -11.07
CA ASN A 112 -6.98 -2.95 -10.54
C ASN A 112 -7.45 -4.31 -11.10
N THR A 113 -7.36 -5.37 -10.31
CA THR A 113 -8.21 -6.53 -10.54
C THR A 113 -9.58 -6.11 -10.01
N ILE A 114 -10.46 -5.64 -10.89
CA ILE A 114 -11.88 -5.60 -10.58
C ILE A 114 -12.26 -7.07 -10.35
N LYS A 115 -12.33 -7.47 -9.08
CA LYS A 115 -12.84 -8.78 -8.70
C LYS A 115 -14.35 -8.71 -8.79
N ILE A 116 -14.87 -9.07 -9.95
CA ILE A 116 -16.16 -9.73 -10.02
C ILE A 116 -15.88 -11.11 -9.40
N ASP A 117 -16.52 -11.43 -8.27
CA ASP A 117 -16.45 -12.75 -7.59
C ASP A 117 -15.28 -13.06 -6.62
N GLY A 118 -14.98 -12.13 -5.71
CA GLY A 118 -14.78 -12.51 -4.30
C GLY A 118 -13.56 -13.34 -3.87
N GLN A 119 -12.51 -13.57 -4.69
CA GLN A 119 -11.31 -14.28 -4.22
C GLN A 119 -10.00 -13.51 -4.47
N PRO A 120 -9.17 -13.23 -3.42
CA PRO A 120 -7.77 -12.89 -3.59
C PRO A 120 -6.95 -14.13 -3.92
N THR A 121 -6.62 -14.28 -5.21
CA THR A 121 -5.59 -15.21 -5.68
C THR A 121 -4.22 -14.72 -5.21
N ILE A 122 -3.83 -15.14 -4.00
CA ILE A 122 -2.44 -15.19 -3.58
C ILE A 122 -2.01 -16.64 -3.80
N LEU A 123 -1.51 -16.95 -4.99
CA LEU A 123 -0.69 -18.13 -5.18
C LEU A 123 0.72 -17.76 -4.74
N MET A 124 0.99 -17.87 -3.43
CA MET A 124 2.28 -18.41 -3.01
C MET A 124 2.12 -19.92 -3.12
N LYS A 125 2.38 -20.47 -4.31
CA LYS A 125 2.60 -21.91 -4.46
C LYS A 125 3.94 -22.20 -3.80
N ASN A 126 3.91 -22.95 -2.70
CA ASN A 126 4.99 -23.89 -2.38
C ASN A 126 4.97 -25.01 -3.43
#